data_AF-A0A0C2VBY0-F1
#
_entry.id   AF-A0A0C2VBY0-F1
#
_cell.length_a   1.000
_cell.length_b   1.000
_cell.length_c   1.000
_cell.angle_alpha   90.00
_cell.angle_beta   90.00
_cell.angle_gamma   90.00
#
_symmetry.space_group_name_H-M   'P 1'
#
loop_
_entity.id
_entity.type
_entity.pdbx_description
1 polymer ?
#
loop_
_entity_poly.entity_id
_entity_poly.type
_entity_poly.pdbx_seq_one_letter_code
_entity_poly.pdbx_strand_id
1 'polypeptide(L)'
;MTFEELSLPRELIANLEKLGFLEPRAIQQKALPIVLTKQDSVIQAPTASGKTLVFAIASLLALTQTHNKPQILILAPTRELVVQIAHEIRLVGRYIQNLNVTTLVGGEPLSVQLSSLQNKTDIVVATVGRLMDHIARESVELQKVSMLIIDEGDKMLEMGFRDEIVKIASILPKTKQTLLFSATFPSKLDALIEHITSRKAFVMLDEKLHNIRSLAYKTQNKDQTLLEVLSHYQARSTIIFANTKVEVDRLYEMLLEYGFSVLAFHGDFDQSRRDEMFIAFKNGSISVLVATDIVSRGIDIEGVEMVVHYDIADKPQIHTHRVGRGGRNGAQSLSISLYAPHEVRKLEETIGTLPEQGSCLNVPIVPTYATMQTIIIDGGKSDKLRKGDIVGALCGELGLDGTMIGEIELRQKRTYVAIHRTLKLKQVKIKIKKRIFRLFLMV
;
A
#
# COMPACT_ATOMS: atom_id res chain seq x y z
N MET A 1 6.35 20.99 14.48
CA MET A 1 5.27 21.66 13.75
C MET A 1 4.00 20.85 13.93
N THR A 2 2.88 21.47 14.33
CA THR A 2 1.58 20.76 14.52
C THR A 2 0.65 20.96 13.32
N PHE A 3 -0.46 20.21 13.25
CA PHE A 3 -1.49 20.45 12.23
C PHE A 3 -2.21 21.80 12.42
N GLU A 4 -2.25 22.34 13.63
CA GLU A 4 -2.89 23.63 13.91
C GLU A 4 -2.09 24.81 13.35
N GLU A 5 -0.75 24.69 13.34
CA GLU A 5 0.16 25.68 12.75
C GLU A 5 0.01 25.80 11.22
N LEU A 6 -0.60 24.79 10.56
CA LEU A 6 -0.80 24.75 9.10
C LEU A 6 -2.07 25.48 8.63
N SER A 7 -2.75 26.23 9.51
CA SER A 7 -3.98 26.98 9.20
C SER A 7 -5.08 26.13 8.53
N LEU A 8 -5.15 24.84 8.88
CA LEU A 8 -6.16 23.93 8.35
C LEU A 8 -7.54 24.22 8.98
N PRO A 9 -8.65 23.94 8.28
CA PRO A 9 -9.98 24.03 8.86
C PRO A 9 -10.10 23.18 10.13
N ARG A 10 -10.70 23.73 11.19
CA ARG A 10 -10.85 23.04 12.49
C ARG A 10 -11.53 21.67 12.38
N GLU A 11 -12.52 21.56 11.49
CA GLU A 11 -13.21 20.29 11.23
C GLU A 11 -12.30 19.22 10.63
N LEU A 12 -11.35 19.63 9.79
CA LEU A 12 -10.35 18.73 9.21
C LEU A 12 -9.37 18.27 10.31
N ILE A 13 -8.86 19.19 11.14
CA ILE A 13 -7.97 18.86 12.27
C ILE A 13 -8.65 17.87 13.22
N ALA A 14 -9.88 18.17 13.66
CA ALA A 14 -10.65 17.28 14.53
C ALA A 14 -10.92 15.90 13.89
N ASN A 15 -11.00 15.83 12.56
CA ASN A 15 -11.09 14.55 11.87
C ASN A 15 -9.75 13.80 11.91
N LEU A 16 -8.64 14.48 11.63
CA LEU A 16 -7.29 13.91 11.67
C LEU A 16 -6.99 13.29 13.03
N GLU A 17 -7.31 14.00 14.13
CA GLU A 17 -7.19 13.47 15.50
C GLU A 17 -8.00 12.20 15.72
N LYS A 18 -9.26 12.18 15.28
CA LYS A 18 -10.13 10.98 15.36
C LYS A 18 -9.63 9.80 14.54
N LEU A 19 -8.83 10.05 13.50
CA LEU A 19 -8.18 9.03 12.70
C LEU A 19 -6.83 8.59 13.30
N GLY A 20 -6.40 9.20 14.41
CA GLY A 20 -5.13 8.90 15.07
C GLY A 20 -3.95 9.68 14.52
N PHE A 21 -4.17 10.65 13.63
CA PHE A 21 -3.13 11.56 13.15
C PHE A 21 -2.95 12.72 14.14
N LEU A 22 -2.27 12.42 15.26
CA LEU A 22 -2.04 13.39 16.33
C LEU A 22 -1.01 14.44 15.92
N GLU A 23 0.06 14.04 15.24
CA GLU A 23 1.11 14.93 14.77
C GLU A 23 1.49 14.63 13.31
N PRO A 24 1.85 15.66 12.52
CA PRO A 24 2.31 15.47 11.16
C PRO A 24 3.67 14.75 11.13
N ARG A 25 3.81 13.74 10.28
CA ARG A 25 5.10 13.07 10.02
C ARG A 25 6.10 14.03 9.37
N ALA A 26 7.39 13.69 9.39
CA ALA A 26 8.46 14.54 8.87
C ALA A 26 8.23 15.03 7.43
N ILE A 27 7.74 14.16 6.53
CA ILE A 27 7.41 14.58 5.16
C ILE A 27 6.23 15.55 5.12
N GLN A 28 5.24 15.37 6.00
CA GLN A 28 4.06 16.23 6.06
C GLN A 28 4.43 17.61 6.59
N GLN A 29 5.28 17.69 7.63
CA GLN A 29 5.82 18.94 8.16
C GLN A 29 6.61 19.74 7.11
N LYS A 30 7.40 19.07 6.27
CA LYS A 30 8.17 19.73 5.21
C LYS A 30 7.32 20.10 4.00
N ALA A 31 6.43 19.21 3.56
CA ALA A 31 5.72 19.35 2.30
C ALA A 31 4.47 20.23 2.43
N LEU A 32 3.66 20.09 3.48
CA LEU A 32 2.39 20.81 3.61
C LEU A 32 2.55 22.34 3.54
N PRO A 33 3.50 22.99 4.24
CA PRO A 33 3.65 24.44 4.17
C PRO A 33 3.88 24.95 2.75
N ILE A 34 4.64 24.20 1.94
CA ILE A 34 4.98 24.55 0.56
C ILE A 34 3.79 24.26 -0.36
N VAL A 35 3.24 23.04 -0.27
CA VAL A 35 2.13 22.59 -1.12
C VAL A 35 0.91 23.49 -0.95
N LEU A 36 0.62 23.95 0.27
CA LEU A 36 -0.53 24.82 0.55
C LEU A 36 -0.37 26.25 -0.03
N THR A 37 0.83 26.67 -0.41
CA THR A 37 1.05 27.94 -1.14
C THR A 37 0.65 27.87 -2.63
N LYS A 38 0.15 26.73 -3.10
CA LYS A 38 -0.19 26.45 -4.51
C LYS A 38 1.01 26.42 -5.46
N GLN A 39 2.23 26.32 -4.93
CA GLN A 39 3.42 26.14 -5.74
C GLN A 39 3.54 24.69 -6.23
N ASP A 40 3.95 24.50 -7.49
CA ASP A 40 4.35 23.18 -7.98
C ASP A 40 5.44 22.59 -7.11
N SER A 41 5.34 21.31 -6.81
CA SER A 41 6.26 20.67 -5.87
C SER A 41 6.66 19.29 -6.34
N VAL A 42 7.93 19.00 -6.16
CA VAL A 42 8.53 17.69 -6.36
C VAL A 42 8.95 17.17 -5.00
N ILE A 43 8.30 16.10 -4.55
CA ILE A 43 8.43 15.57 -3.21
C ILE A 43 9.12 14.19 -3.29
N GLN A 44 10.36 14.14 -2.80
CA GLN A 44 11.08 12.89 -2.58
C GLN A 44 10.86 12.41 -1.15
N ALA A 45 10.26 11.24 -1.03
CA ALA A 45 10.25 10.52 0.24
C ALA A 45 10.04 9.02 -0.01
N PRO A 46 10.53 8.14 0.88
CA PRO A 46 10.28 6.72 0.77
C PRO A 46 8.77 6.40 0.76
N THR A 47 8.38 5.25 0.24
CA THR A 47 7.04 4.67 0.47
C THR A 47 6.78 4.65 1.98
N ALA A 48 5.53 4.68 2.42
CA ALA A 48 5.14 4.74 3.84
C ALA A 48 5.38 6.04 4.61
N SER A 49 6.09 7.03 4.05
CA SER A 49 6.44 8.25 4.81
C SER A 49 5.22 9.10 5.20
N GLY A 50 4.02 8.78 4.70
CA GLY A 50 2.80 9.53 4.97
C GLY A 50 2.48 10.58 3.89
N LYS A 51 3.06 10.44 2.69
CA LYS A 51 2.77 11.27 1.50
C LYS A 51 1.27 11.34 1.20
N THR A 52 0.55 10.24 1.45
CA THR A 52 -0.89 10.14 1.22
C THR A 52 -1.71 11.20 1.93
N LEU A 53 -1.33 11.52 3.16
CA LEU A 53 -2.01 12.56 3.89
C LEU A 53 -1.70 13.96 3.34
N VAL A 54 -0.51 14.16 2.76
CA VAL A 54 -0.13 15.43 2.11
C VAL A 54 -1.06 15.72 0.94
N PHE A 55 -1.21 14.76 0.01
CA PHE A 55 -2.11 14.98 -1.12
C PHE A 55 -3.58 14.94 -0.73
N ALA A 56 -3.99 14.16 0.29
CA ALA A 56 -5.37 14.19 0.77
C ALA A 56 -5.73 15.58 1.31
N ILE A 57 -4.92 16.15 2.21
CA ILE A 57 -5.13 17.50 2.73
C ILE A 57 -5.10 18.54 1.60
N ALA A 58 -4.09 18.50 0.74
CA ALA A 58 -3.96 19.44 -0.36
C ALA A 58 -5.16 19.40 -1.32
N SER A 59 -5.61 18.19 -1.68
CA SER A 59 -6.77 17.98 -2.56
C SER A 59 -8.03 18.58 -1.94
N LEU A 60 -8.30 18.26 -0.67
CA LEU A 60 -9.52 18.69 0.01
C LEU A 60 -9.58 20.22 0.20
N LEU A 61 -8.44 20.88 0.45
CA LEU A 61 -8.38 22.33 0.57
C LEU A 61 -8.44 23.07 -0.77
N ALA A 62 -8.08 22.40 -1.86
CA ALA A 62 -8.18 22.95 -3.21
C ALA A 62 -9.59 22.87 -3.80
N LEU A 63 -10.48 22.03 -3.22
CA LEU A 63 -11.85 21.87 -3.71
C LEU A 63 -12.69 23.13 -3.49
N THR A 64 -13.48 23.47 -4.51
CA THR A 64 -14.52 24.50 -4.45
C THR A 64 -15.89 23.87 -4.70
N GLN A 65 -16.95 24.37 -4.06
CA GLN A 65 -18.30 23.79 -4.23
C GLN A 65 -19.03 24.24 -5.52
N THR A 66 -18.32 24.89 -6.45
CA THR A 66 -18.93 25.58 -7.60
C THR A 66 -19.14 24.68 -8.81
N HIS A 67 -18.62 23.45 -8.81
CA HIS A 67 -18.58 22.60 -10.00
C HIS A 67 -18.96 21.15 -9.72
N ASN A 68 -19.70 20.54 -10.65
CA ASN A 68 -19.99 19.10 -10.63
C ASN A 68 -18.96 18.26 -11.42
N LYS A 69 -17.86 18.90 -11.85
CA LYS A 69 -16.81 18.31 -12.68
C LYS A 69 -15.51 18.15 -11.89
N PRO A 70 -14.63 17.20 -12.27
CA PRO A 70 -13.36 16.96 -11.59
C PRO A 70 -12.53 18.24 -11.46
N GLN A 71 -12.10 18.53 -10.23
CA GLN A 71 -11.20 19.63 -9.89
C GLN A 71 -9.80 19.13 -9.55
N ILE A 72 -9.68 17.89 -9.09
CA ILE A 72 -8.40 17.28 -8.73
C ILE A 72 -8.24 15.98 -9.53
N LEU A 73 -7.08 15.79 -10.13
CA LEU A 73 -6.69 14.56 -10.78
C LEU A 73 -5.47 13.96 -10.09
N ILE A 74 -5.56 12.70 -9.67
CA ILE A 74 -4.47 11.95 -9.05
C ILE A 74 -4.15 10.73 -9.91
N LEU A 75 -2.90 10.63 -10.34
CA LEU A 75 -2.35 9.50 -11.09
C LEU A 75 -1.54 8.60 -10.16
N ALA A 76 -1.77 7.30 -10.26
CA ALA A 76 -0.97 6.28 -9.58
C ALA A 76 -0.70 5.07 -10.51
N PRO A 77 0.41 4.36 -10.33
CA PRO A 77 0.84 3.28 -11.23
C PRO A 77 -0.07 2.04 -11.23
N THR A 78 -0.71 1.72 -10.11
CA THR A 78 -1.45 0.46 -9.93
C THR A 78 -2.89 0.69 -9.48
N ARG A 79 -3.74 -0.33 -9.69
CA ARG A 79 -5.16 -0.26 -9.34
C ARG A 79 -5.34 -0.23 -7.83
N GLU A 80 -4.54 -1.01 -7.14
CA GLU A 80 -4.49 -1.15 -5.69
C GLU A 80 -4.16 0.20 -5.06
N LEU A 81 -3.13 0.89 -5.55
CA LEU A 81 -2.75 2.20 -5.03
C LEU A 81 -3.83 3.25 -5.31
N VAL A 82 -4.47 3.22 -6.48
CA VAL A 82 -5.64 4.08 -6.77
C VAL A 82 -6.77 3.88 -5.76
N VAL A 83 -7.11 2.63 -5.44
CA VAL A 83 -8.16 2.31 -4.46
C VAL A 83 -7.77 2.78 -3.07
N GLN A 84 -6.51 2.58 -2.67
CA GLN A 84 -6.00 3.04 -1.38
C GLN A 84 -6.04 4.56 -1.24
N ILE A 85 -5.54 5.28 -2.24
CA ILE A 85 -5.58 6.75 -2.30
C ILE A 85 -7.02 7.25 -2.18
N ALA A 86 -7.93 6.68 -2.98
CA ALA A 86 -9.33 7.08 -2.95
C ALA A 86 -10.01 6.73 -1.63
N HIS A 87 -9.59 5.66 -0.95
CA HIS A 87 -10.08 5.33 0.39
C HIS A 87 -9.63 6.37 1.41
N GLU A 88 -8.34 6.70 1.42
CA GLU A 88 -7.75 7.65 2.37
C GLU A 88 -8.38 9.04 2.23
N ILE A 89 -8.53 9.54 0.99
CA ILE A 89 -9.16 10.83 0.73
C ILE A 89 -10.60 10.87 1.26
N ARG A 90 -11.37 9.79 1.05
CA ARG A 90 -12.75 9.71 1.58
C ARG A 90 -12.77 9.65 3.12
N LEU A 91 -11.77 9.03 3.75
CA LEU A 91 -11.66 8.93 5.20
C LEU A 91 -11.32 10.29 5.82
N VAL A 92 -10.31 10.97 5.27
CA VAL A 92 -9.87 12.31 5.69
C VAL A 92 -10.93 13.36 5.38
N GLY A 93 -11.66 13.22 4.27
CA GLY A 93 -12.73 14.13 3.83
C GLY A 93 -14.14 13.75 4.29
N ARG A 94 -14.32 12.77 5.20
CA ARG A 94 -15.64 12.18 5.49
C ARG A 94 -16.73 13.14 6.01
N TYR A 95 -16.34 14.31 6.50
CA TYR A 95 -17.27 15.35 6.97
C TYR A 95 -17.58 16.42 5.91
N ILE A 96 -16.88 16.40 4.77
CA ILE A 96 -17.18 17.29 3.65
C ILE A 96 -18.45 16.77 2.96
N GLN A 97 -19.50 17.57 2.98
CA GLN A 97 -20.78 17.19 2.41
C GLN A 97 -20.65 16.97 0.90
N ASN A 98 -21.25 15.88 0.42
CA ASN A 98 -21.32 15.53 -1.00
C ASN A 98 -19.94 15.44 -1.69
N LEU A 99 -18.88 15.11 -0.95
CA LEU A 99 -17.57 14.79 -1.53
C LEU A 99 -17.69 13.52 -2.37
N ASN A 100 -17.44 13.62 -3.68
CA ASN A 100 -17.34 12.46 -4.55
C ASN A 100 -15.94 12.24 -5.09
N VAL A 101 -15.42 11.04 -4.83
CA VAL A 101 -14.12 10.57 -5.33
C VAL A 101 -14.36 9.38 -6.24
N THR A 102 -14.01 9.50 -7.51
CA THR A 102 -14.21 8.48 -8.54
C THR A 102 -12.88 7.82 -8.90
N THR A 103 -12.85 6.48 -8.94
CA THR A 103 -11.67 5.70 -9.30
C THR A 103 -11.75 5.20 -10.74
N LEU A 104 -10.70 5.39 -11.52
CA LEU A 104 -10.60 4.91 -12.91
C LEU A 104 -9.44 3.93 -13.05
N VAL A 105 -9.76 2.64 -12.99
CA VAL A 105 -8.79 1.54 -13.04
C VAL A 105 -9.14 0.52 -14.12
N GLY A 106 -8.15 -0.15 -14.69
CA GLY A 106 -8.41 -1.27 -15.59
C GLY A 106 -9.10 -2.45 -14.87
N GLY A 107 -9.60 -3.43 -15.62
CA GLY A 107 -10.19 -4.67 -15.07
C GLY A 107 -11.60 -4.54 -14.49
N GLU A 108 -12.06 -3.32 -14.23
CA GLU A 108 -13.48 -3.04 -14.04
C GLU A 108 -14.17 -2.71 -15.38
N PRO A 109 -15.44 -3.10 -15.56
CA PRO A 109 -16.21 -2.75 -16.75
C PRO A 109 -16.24 -1.24 -16.96
N LEU A 110 -15.95 -0.80 -18.19
CA LEU A 110 -15.95 0.63 -18.56
C LEU A 110 -17.31 1.28 -18.31
N SER A 111 -18.41 0.55 -18.54
CA SER A 111 -19.78 1.02 -18.30
C SER A 111 -20.00 1.53 -16.86
N VAL A 112 -19.44 0.87 -15.85
CA VAL A 112 -19.57 1.26 -14.44
C VAL A 112 -18.86 2.60 -14.17
N GLN A 113 -17.68 2.78 -14.76
CA GLN A 113 -16.91 4.02 -14.63
C GLN A 113 -17.57 5.16 -15.41
N LEU A 114 -18.14 4.89 -16.60
CA LEU A 114 -18.92 5.87 -17.36
C LEU A 114 -20.13 6.37 -16.56
N SER A 115 -20.92 5.46 -15.99
CA SER A 115 -22.05 5.84 -15.13
C SER A 115 -21.62 6.63 -13.88
N SER A 116 -20.44 6.32 -13.32
CA SER A 116 -19.89 7.06 -12.19
C SER A 116 -19.52 8.49 -12.58
N LEU A 117 -18.92 8.69 -13.75
CA LEU A 117 -18.52 10.01 -14.28
C LEU A 117 -19.70 10.86 -14.76
N GLN A 118 -20.87 10.27 -15.05
CA GLN A 118 -22.10 11.00 -15.33
C GLN A 118 -22.65 11.74 -14.09
N ASN A 119 -22.32 11.25 -12.89
CA ASN A 119 -22.65 11.91 -11.63
C ASN A 119 -21.59 12.96 -11.25
N LYS A 120 -21.92 13.83 -10.29
CA LYS A 120 -20.97 14.80 -9.71
C LYS A 120 -19.67 14.08 -9.36
N THR A 121 -18.52 14.55 -9.84
CA THR A 121 -17.20 14.01 -9.47
C THR A 121 -16.28 15.16 -9.08
N ASP A 122 -15.82 15.21 -7.83
CA ASP A 122 -14.92 16.27 -7.35
C ASP A 122 -13.45 15.90 -7.61
N ILE A 123 -13.10 14.63 -7.33
CA ILE A 123 -11.74 14.10 -7.42
C ILE A 123 -11.75 12.85 -8.28
N VAL A 124 -10.84 12.77 -9.25
CA VAL A 124 -10.55 11.55 -10.01
C VAL A 124 -9.22 10.97 -9.54
N VAL A 125 -9.21 9.69 -9.20
CA VAL A 125 -7.99 8.93 -8.91
C VAL A 125 -7.88 7.82 -9.95
N ALA A 126 -6.79 7.75 -10.71
CA ALA A 126 -6.74 6.93 -11.91
C ALA A 126 -5.39 6.27 -12.16
N THR A 127 -5.43 5.09 -12.78
CA THR A 127 -4.26 4.56 -13.49
C THR A 127 -4.11 5.25 -14.85
N VAL A 128 -2.87 5.50 -15.28
CA VAL A 128 -2.58 6.25 -16.52
C VAL A 128 -3.30 5.68 -17.74
N GLY A 129 -3.12 4.38 -18.02
CA GLY A 129 -3.74 3.74 -19.18
C GLY A 129 -5.27 3.85 -19.20
N ARG A 130 -5.92 3.65 -18.05
CA ARG A 130 -7.39 3.76 -17.98
C ARG A 130 -7.89 5.19 -18.17
N LEU A 131 -7.18 6.18 -17.62
CA LEU A 131 -7.53 7.57 -17.87
C LEU A 131 -7.41 7.91 -19.35
N MET A 132 -6.36 7.42 -20.03
CA MET A 132 -6.18 7.60 -21.46
C MET A 132 -7.34 7.01 -22.27
N ASP A 133 -7.86 5.84 -21.90
CA ASP A 133 -9.08 5.27 -22.52
C ASP A 133 -10.28 6.22 -22.38
N HIS A 134 -10.45 6.81 -21.20
CA HIS A 134 -11.55 7.74 -20.93
C HIS A 134 -11.41 9.06 -21.69
N ILE A 135 -10.18 9.59 -21.81
CA ILE A 135 -9.84 10.78 -22.61
C ILE A 135 -10.13 10.52 -24.08
N ALA A 136 -9.67 9.39 -24.62
CA ALA A 136 -9.86 9.04 -26.04
C ALA A 136 -11.34 8.89 -26.43
N ARG A 137 -12.20 8.56 -25.46
CA ARG A 137 -13.65 8.43 -25.63
C ARG A 137 -14.44 9.68 -25.24
N GLU A 138 -13.75 10.76 -24.87
CA GLU A 138 -14.36 12.01 -24.40
C GLU A 138 -15.33 11.82 -23.23
N SER A 139 -15.07 10.82 -22.40
CA SER A 139 -15.96 10.42 -21.31
C SER A 139 -15.60 11.02 -19.95
N VAL A 140 -14.51 11.77 -19.90
CA VAL A 140 -14.06 12.51 -18.71
C VAL A 140 -13.76 13.95 -19.09
N GLU A 141 -14.30 14.89 -18.32
CA GLU A 141 -14.10 16.32 -18.51
C GLU A 141 -13.08 16.83 -17.49
N LEU A 142 -11.91 17.23 -17.98
CA LEU A 142 -10.77 17.63 -17.14
C LEU A 142 -10.47 19.14 -17.18
N GLN A 143 -11.33 19.94 -17.82
CA GLN A 143 -11.11 21.38 -18.04
C GLN A 143 -11.17 22.21 -16.75
N LYS A 144 -11.71 21.64 -15.67
CA LYS A 144 -11.82 22.27 -14.34
C LYS A 144 -10.76 21.80 -13.36
N VAL A 145 -9.83 20.94 -13.79
CA VAL A 145 -8.76 20.44 -12.94
C VAL A 145 -7.80 21.56 -12.57
N SER A 146 -7.76 21.92 -11.29
CA SER A 146 -6.88 22.92 -10.70
C SER A 146 -5.64 22.31 -10.06
N MET A 147 -5.61 20.98 -9.86
CA MET A 147 -4.47 20.27 -9.28
C MET A 147 -4.27 18.91 -9.95
N LEU A 148 -3.03 18.65 -10.37
CA LEU A 148 -2.54 17.34 -10.82
C LEU A 148 -1.59 16.78 -9.77
N ILE A 149 -1.85 15.55 -9.34
CA ILE A 149 -0.99 14.82 -8.42
C ILE A 149 -0.51 13.54 -9.11
N ILE A 150 0.78 13.26 -9.01
CA ILE A 150 1.42 12.08 -9.59
C ILE A 150 2.12 11.36 -8.45
N ASP A 151 1.61 10.20 -8.03
CA ASP A 151 2.22 9.38 -6.99
C ASP A 151 2.99 8.21 -7.59
N GLU A 152 4.15 7.90 -7.00
CA GLU A 152 5.15 6.96 -7.54
C GLU A 152 5.53 7.29 -9.01
N GLY A 153 5.97 8.53 -9.25
CA GLY A 153 6.34 9.02 -10.59
C GLY A 153 7.47 8.21 -11.25
N ASP A 154 8.47 7.79 -10.48
CA ASP A 154 9.51 6.86 -10.93
C ASP A 154 8.94 5.53 -11.43
N LYS A 155 7.99 4.94 -10.70
CA LYS A 155 7.31 3.70 -11.05
C LYS A 155 6.58 3.79 -12.39
N MET A 156 5.85 4.88 -12.63
CA MET A 156 5.15 5.08 -13.89
C MET A 156 6.10 5.23 -15.08
N LEU A 157 7.27 5.84 -14.87
CA LEU A 157 8.31 5.91 -15.90
C LEU A 157 8.94 4.55 -16.20
N GLU A 158 9.15 3.71 -15.20
CA GLU A 158 9.60 2.33 -15.41
C GLU A 158 8.59 1.51 -16.23
N MET A 159 7.30 1.82 -16.11
CA MET A 159 6.22 1.19 -16.88
C MET A 159 6.09 1.77 -18.29
N GLY A 160 6.88 2.77 -18.65
CA GLY A 160 6.88 3.38 -19.98
C GLY A 160 5.85 4.50 -20.17
N PHE A 161 5.14 4.93 -19.12
CA PHE A 161 4.02 5.89 -19.24
C PHE A 161 4.43 7.36 -19.39
N ARG A 162 5.67 7.64 -19.80
CA ARG A 162 6.20 9.01 -19.87
C ARG A 162 5.34 9.88 -20.79
N ASP A 163 5.11 9.40 -22.00
CA ASP A 163 4.50 10.22 -23.05
C ASP A 163 2.99 10.40 -22.79
N GLU A 164 2.33 9.39 -22.22
CA GLU A 164 0.95 9.48 -21.74
C GLU A 164 0.81 10.50 -20.62
N ILE A 165 1.72 10.52 -19.63
CA ILE A 165 1.67 11.51 -18.54
C ILE A 165 1.85 12.92 -19.10
N VAL A 166 2.80 13.11 -20.03
CA VAL A 166 3.00 14.42 -20.69
C VAL A 166 1.74 14.84 -21.46
N LYS A 167 1.11 13.91 -22.18
CA LYS A 167 -0.14 14.15 -22.89
C LYS A 167 -1.31 14.47 -21.97
N ILE A 168 -1.42 13.78 -20.83
CA ILE A 168 -2.42 14.12 -19.80
C ILE A 168 -2.14 15.52 -19.27
N ALA A 169 -0.91 15.83 -18.87
CA ALA A 169 -0.56 17.14 -18.31
C ALA A 169 -0.83 18.30 -19.28
N SER A 170 -0.71 18.07 -20.60
CA SER A 170 -0.92 19.09 -21.63
C SER A 170 -2.38 19.40 -21.93
N ILE A 171 -3.31 18.45 -21.71
CA ILE A 171 -4.76 18.70 -21.86
C ILE A 171 -5.38 19.39 -20.64
N LEU A 172 -4.71 19.35 -19.50
CA LEU A 172 -5.17 20.02 -18.28
C LEU A 172 -4.89 21.54 -18.33
N PRO A 173 -5.63 22.36 -17.57
CA PRO A 173 -5.36 23.78 -17.47
C PRO A 173 -3.90 24.10 -17.16
N LYS A 174 -3.35 25.14 -17.80
CA LYS A 174 -1.97 25.59 -17.59
C LYS A 174 -1.73 26.21 -16.20
N THR A 175 -2.79 26.70 -15.56
CA THR A 175 -2.76 27.32 -14.22
C THR A 175 -2.89 26.30 -13.09
N LYS A 176 -2.96 25.00 -13.40
CA LYS A 176 -3.03 23.96 -12.38
C LYS A 176 -1.75 23.93 -11.55
N GLN A 177 -1.87 23.54 -10.29
CA GLN A 177 -0.73 23.12 -9.48
C GLN A 177 -0.38 21.66 -9.80
N THR A 178 0.89 21.35 -10.00
CA THR A 178 1.39 19.98 -10.18
C THR A 178 2.20 19.54 -8.96
N LEU A 179 1.82 18.42 -8.36
CA LEU A 179 2.53 17.76 -7.27
C LEU A 179 3.04 16.39 -7.74
N LEU A 180 4.35 16.20 -7.77
CA LEU A 180 4.98 14.93 -8.13
C LEU A 180 5.64 14.30 -6.92
N PHE A 181 5.21 13.10 -6.56
CA PHE A 181 5.74 12.30 -5.47
C PHE A 181 6.53 11.12 -6.03
N SER A 182 7.73 10.88 -5.50
CA SER A 182 8.59 9.78 -5.95
C SER A 182 9.46 9.28 -4.80
N ALA A 183 9.79 7.98 -4.81
CA ALA A 183 10.78 7.44 -3.88
C ALA A 183 12.21 7.74 -4.37
N THR A 184 12.40 7.69 -5.68
CA THR A 184 13.71 7.83 -6.33
C THR A 184 13.67 8.86 -7.47
N PHE A 185 14.83 9.38 -7.84
CA PHE A 185 14.99 10.42 -8.86
C PHE A 185 15.97 9.98 -9.95
N PRO A 186 15.55 9.07 -10.86
CA PRO A 186 16.35 8.77 -12.03
C PRO A 186 16.32 9.96 -13.01
N SER A 187 17.34 10.11 -13.85
CA SER A 187 17.43 11.20 -14.84
C SER A 187 16.22 11.33 -15.78
N LYS A 188 15.54 10.21 -16.07
CA LYS A 188 14.28 10.21 -16.83
C LYS A 188 13.16 10.97 -16.13
N LEU A 189 13.15 11.01 -14.80
CA LEU A 189 12.18 11.73 -14.00
C LEU A 189 12.42 13.24 -14.07
N ASP A 190 13.67 13.69 -14.11
CA ASP A 190 13.99 15.12 -14.30
C ASP A 190 13.41 15.63 -15.62
N ALA A 191 13.58 14.87 -16.70
CA ALA A 191 13.01 15.22 -18.00
C ALA A 191 11.47 15.29 -17.95
N LEU A 192 10.80 14.39 -17.22
CA LEU A 192 9.35 14.45 -17.04
C LEU A 192 8.95 15.71 -16.24
N ILE A 193 9.63 15.98 -15.13
CA ILE A 193 9.36 17.11 -14.23
C ILE A 193 9.39 18.43 -15.01
N GLU A 194 10.38 18.64 -15.87
CA GLU A 194 10.48 19.86 -16.68
C GLU A 194 9.31 20.04 -17.66
N HIS A 195 8.64 18.96 -18.09
CA HIS A 195 7.52 19.05 -19.02
C HIS A 195 6.18 19.33 -18.33
N ILE A 196 6.03 18.99 -17.04
CA ILE A 196 4.73 18.99 -16.37
C ILE A 196 4.63 20.00 -15.23
N THR A 197 5.74 20.63 -14.83
CA THR A 197 5.79 21.60 -13.73
C THR A 197 6.28 22.97 -14.19
N SER A 198 6.00 24.01 -13.40
CA SER A 198 6.47 25.39 -13.58
C SER A 198 6.86 26.00 -12.23
N ARG A 199 8.08 26.56 -12.11
CA ARG A 199 8.63 27.17 -10.87
C ARG A 199 8.42 26.28 -9.63
N LYS A 200 9.00 25.08 -9.68
CA LYS A 200 8.85 24.00 -8.69
C LYS A 200 9.70 24.19 -7.42
N ALA A 201 9.16 23.78 -6.28
CA ALA A 201 9.92 23.53 -5.06
C ALA A 201 10.34 22.04 -4.98
N PHE A 202 11.56 21.78 -4.48
CA PHE A 202 11.99 20.41 -4.18
C PHE A 202 11.93 20.18 -2.68
N VAL A 203 11.18 19.16 -2.28
CA VAL A 203 11.06 18.73 -0.88
C VAL A 203 11.65 17.34 -0.78
N MET A 204 12.82 17.23 -0.15
CA MET A 204 13.49 15.94 0.04
C MET A 204 13.49 15.55 1.51
N LEU A 205 12.99 14.34 1.78
CA LEU A 205 13.16 13.68 3.06
C LEU A 205 14.17 12.55 2.88
N ASP A 206 15.41 12.87 3.24
CA ASP A 206 16.50 11.90 3.36
C ASP A 206 16.43 11.24 4.74
N GLU A 207 15.32 10.55 5.02
CA GLU A 207 15.29 9.64 6.15
C GLU A 207 16.00 8.37 5.71
N LYS A 208 17.22 8.15 6.23
CA LYS A 208 17.73 6.78 6.37
C LYS A 208 16.64 6.01 7.10
N LEU A 209 16.36 4.80 6.65
CA LEU A 209 15.39 3.90 7.29
C LEU A 209 15.92 3.51 8.68
N HIS A 210 15.91 4.43 9.64
CA HIS A 210 16.59 4.33 10.94
C HIS A 210 16.04 3.18 11.80
N ASN A 211 14.82 2.73 11.49
CA ASN A 211 14.16 1.62 12.16
C ASN A 211 14.33 0.27 11.43
N ILE A 212 15.15 0.23 10.37
CA ILE A 212 15.43 -1.00 9.63
C ILE A 212 16.87 -1.41 9.86
N ARG A 213 17.06 -2.53 10.58
CA ARG A 213 18.36 -3.18 10.66
C ARG A 213 18.55 -3.99 9.38
N SER A 214 19.62 -3.72 8.63
CA SER A 214 19.94 -4.47 7.42
C SER A 214 21.10 -5.43 7.67
N LEU A 215 20.90 -6.70 7.35
CA LEU A 215 21.90 -7.76 7.44
C LEU A 215 22.14 -8.40 6.07
N ALA A 216 23.37 -8.84 5.82
CA ALA A 216 23.72 -9.62 4.64
C ALA A 216 24.35 -10.95 5.07
N TYR A 217 23.80 -12.06 4.55
CA TYR A 217 24.31 -13.41 4.81
C TYR A 217 24.92 -13.98 3.54
N LYS A 218 26.25 -14.13 3.57
CA LYS A 218 26.98 -14.83 2.53
C LYS A 218 26.76 -16.34 2.68
N THR A 219 26.28 -17.01 1.65
CA THR A 219 25.95 -18.44 1.72
C THR A 219 26.25 -19.19 0.42
N GLN A 220 26.58 -20.48 0.53
CA GLN A 220 26.66 -21.39 -0.62
C GLN A 220 25.33 -22.13 -0.85
N ASN A 221 24.43 -22.11 0.13
CA ASN A 221 23.13 -22.77 0.07
C ASN A 221 22.08 -21.81 0.63
N LYS A 222 21.44 -21.06 -0.26
CA LYS A 222 20.42 -20.07 0.10
C LYS A 222 19.20 -20.71 0.77
N ASP A 223 18.81 -21.93 0.39
CA ASP A 223 17.68 -22.65 0.99
C ASP A 223 17.92 -22.93 2.47
N GLN A 224 19.06 -23.55 2.79
CA GLN A 224 19.44 -23.85 4.18
C GLN A 224 19.51 -22.55 5.01
N THR A 225 20.17 -21.52 4.48
CA THR A 225 20.28 -20.23 5.18
C THR A 225 18.94 -19.55 5.36
N LEU A 226 18.03 -19.65 4.38
CA LEU A 226 16.66 -19.11 4.52
C LEU A 226 15.92 -19.80 5.66
N LEU A 227 15.95 -21.14 5.72
CA LEU A 227 15.31 -21.90 6.79
C LEU A 227 15.87 -21.52 8.17
N GLU A 228 17.20 -21.40 8.28
CA GLU A 228 17.86 -20.97 9.53
C GLU A 228 17.49 -19.54 9.92
N VAL A 229 17.45 -18.62 8.96
CA VAL A 229 17.05 -17.22 9.18
C VAL A 229 15.62 -17.15 9.71
N LEU A 230 14.67 -17.82 9.05
CA LEU A 230 13.27 -17.85 9.51
C LEU A 230 13.17 -18.48 10.90
N SER A 231 13.91 -19.56 11.13
CA SER A 231 13.91 -20.29 12.41
C SER A 231 14.50 -19.48 13.56
N HIS A 232 15.54 -18.69 13.30
CA HIS A 232 16.22 -17.87 14.31
C HIS A 232 15.41 -16.64 14.70
N TYR A 233 14.89 -15.90 13.70
CA TYR A 233 14.23 -14.63 13.96
C TYR A 233 12.74 -14.76 14.32
N GLN A 234 12.06 -15.83 13.87
CA GLN A 234 10.64 -16.10 14.18
C GLN A 234 9.71 -14.89 14.01
N ALA A 235 9.97 -14.07 12.99
CA ALA A 235 9.19 -12.86 12.73
C ALA A 235 7.74 -13.22 12.38
N ARG A 236 6.78 -12.53 13.01
CA ARG A 236 5.34 -12.79 12.86
C ARG A 236 4.83 -12.49 11.45
N SER A 237 5.48 -11.54 10.78
CA SER A 237 5.19 -11.13 9.41
C SER A 237 6.49 -11.03 8.61
N THR A 238 6.66 -11.95 7.67
CA THR A 238 7.84 -12.05 6.82
C THR A 238 7.47 -11.99 5.35
N ILE A 239 8.16 -11.18 4.55
CA ILE A 239 8.07 -11.23 3.08
C ILE A 239 9.41 -11.70 2.52
N ILE A 240 9.38 -12.74 1.70
CA ILE A 240 10.53 -13.29 0.99
C ILE A 240 10.42 -12.90 -0.48
N PHE A 241 11.43 -12.21 -1.00
CA PHE A 241 11.48 -11.79 -2.39
C PHE A 241 12.36 -12.69 -3.25
N ALA A 242 11.78 -13.24 -4.31
CA ALA A 242 12.46 -13.93 -5.39
C ALA A 242 12.16 -13.24 -6.74
N ASN A 243 13.08 -13.32 -7.70
CA ASN A 243 12.98 -12.55 -8.93
C ASN A 243 12.02 -13.18 -9.96
N THR A 244 11.79 -14.50 -9.87
CA THR A 244 10.94 -15.23 -10.84
C THR A 244 9.78 -15.94 -10.15
N LYS A 245 8.70 -16.16 -10.90
CA LYS A 245 7.52 -16.88 -10.40
C LYS A 245 7.82 -18.35 -10.08
N VAL A 246 8.63 -18.98 -10.93
CA VAL A 246 9.08 -20.37 -10.74
C VAL A 246 9.82 -20.52 -9.40
N GLU A 247 10.68 -19.54 -9.07
CA GLU A 247 11.40 -19.56 -7.80
C GLU A 247 10.47 -19.30 -6.60
N VAL A 248 9.48 -18.42 -6.76
CA VAL A 248 8.44 -18.20 -5.73
C VAL A 248 7.69 -19.49 -5.43
N ASP A 249 7.24 -20.22 -6.45
CA ASP A 249 6.50 -21.47 -6.28
C ASP A 249 7.39 -22.56 -5.66
N ARG A 250 8.65 -22.68 -6.10
CA ARG A 250 9.63 -23.63 -5.52
C ARG A 250 9.86 -23.36 -4.03
N LEU A 251 10.09 -22.11 -3.67
CA LEU A 251 10.31 -21.70 -2.28
C LEU A 251 9.06 -21.90 -1.43
N TYR A 252 7.87 -21.65 -1.99
CA TYR A 252 6.61 -21.92 -1.32
C TYR A 252 6.46 -23.41 -0.99
N GLU A 253 6.65 -24.31 -1.95
CA GLU A 253 6.55 -25.76 -1.74
C GLU A 253 7.59 -26.23 -0.71
N MET A 254 8.84 -25.79 -0.84
CA MET A 254 9.90 -26.10 0.12
C MET A 254 9.52 -25.67 1.54
N LEU A 255 9.12 -24.41 1.73
CA LEU A 255 8.76 -23.90 3.06
C LEU A 255 7.53 -24.62 3.63
N LEU A 256 6.58 -25.00 2.77
CA LEU A 256 5.41 -25.77 3.16
C LEU A 256 5.79 -27.18 3.64
N GLU A 257 6.72 -27.86 2.97
CA GLU A 257 7.26 -29.18 3.38
C GLU A 257 7.92 -29.13 4.76
N TYR A 258 8.63 -28.03 5.08
CA TYR A 258 9.19 -27.79 6.41
C TYR A 258 8.17 -27.28 7.45
N GLY A 259 6.89 -27.13 7.07
CA GLY A 259 5.79 -26.78 7.96
C GLY A 259 5.64 -25.29 8.26
N PHE A 260 6.31 -24.40 7.53
CA PHE A 260 6.14 -22.95 7.70
C PHE A 260 4.73 -22.50 7.29
N SER A 261 4.18 -21.53 8.01
CA SER A 261 2.95 -20.86 7.60
C SER A 261 3.22 -19.90 6.44
N VAL A 262 3.09 -20.40 5.21
CA VAL A 262 3.55 -19.70 3.99
C VAL A 262 2.46 -19.60 2.91
N LEU A 263 2.52 -18.55 2.10
CA LEU A 263 1.80 -18.41 0.83
C LEU A 263 2.70 -17.87 -0.29
N ALA A 264 2.50 -18.36 -1.52
CA ALA A 264 3.09 -17.78 -2.74
C ALA A 264 2.31 -16.56 -3.23
N PHE A 265 2.97 -15.56 -3.81
CA PHE A 265 2.33 -14.34 -4.31
C PHE A 265 2.98 -13.85 -5.62
N HIS A 266 2.34 -14.13 -6.75
CA HIS A 266 2.78 -13.68 -8.07
C HIS A 266 1.59 -13.36 -9.01
N GLY A 267 1.90 -12.88 -10.21
CA GLY A 267 0.91 -12.32 -11.14
C GLY A 267 -0.06 -13.31 -11.79
N ASP A 268 0.02 -14.61 -11.52
CA ASP A 268 -0.93 -15.59 -12.08
C ASP A 268 -2.17 -15.79 -11.21
N PHE A 269 -2.14 -15.30 -9.97
CA PHE A 269 -3.34 -15.23 -9.14
C PHE A 269 -4.29 -14.14 -9.65
N ASP A 270 -5.56 -14.48 -9.77
CA ASP A 270 -6.60 -13.50 -10.03
C ASP A 270 -6.66 -12.45 -8.92
N GLN A 271 -7.26 -11.29 -9.22
CA GLN A 271 -7.29 -10.17 -8.27
C GLN A 271 -8.02 -10.53 -6.96
N SER A 272 -9.11 -11.29 -7.05
CA SER A 272 -9.90 -11.65 -5.86
C SER A 272 -9.07 -12.51 -4.91
N ARG A 273 -8.34 -13.47 -5.46
CA ARG A 273 -7.44 -14.34 -4.71
C ARG A 273 -6.26 -13.55 -4.12
N ARG A 274 -5.67 -12.62 -4.90
CA ARG A 274 -4.61 -11.73 -4.40
C ARG A 274 -5.08 -10.89 -3.19
N ASP A 275 -6.28 -10.35 -3.27
CA ASP A 275 -6.89 -9.58 -2.18
C ASP A 275 -7.10 -10.44 -0.92
N GLU A 276 -7.61 -11.67 -1.06
CA GLU A 276 -7.82 -12.58 0.07
C GLU A 276 -6.50 -13.03 0.71
N MET A 277 -5.49 -13.39 -0.10
CA MET A 277 -4.17 -13.76 0.40
C MET A 277 -3.50 -12.61 1.17
N PHE A 278 -3.69 -11.38 0.68
CA PHE A 278 -3.22 -10.19 1.37
C PHE A 278 -3.90 -10.00 2.72
N ILE A 279 -5.23 -10.15 2.79
CA ILE A 279 -5.97 -10.09 4.05
C ILE A 279 -5.46 -11.16 5.02
N ALA A 280 -5.20 -12.38 4.54
CA ALA A 280 -4.67 -13.46 5.38
C ALA A 280 -3.34 -13.05 6.04
N PHE A 281 -2.43 -12.50 5.24
CA PHE A 281 -1.13 -12.05 5.72
C PHE A 281 -1.25 -10.88 6.71
N LYS A 282 -2.04 -9.86 6.37
CA LYS A 282 -2.27 -8.69 7.23
C LYS A 282 -2.88 -9.06 8.58
N ASN A 283 -3.82 -10.01 8.57
CA ASN A 283 -4.48 -10.51 9.76
C ASN A 283 -3.60 -11.46 10.59
N GLY A 284 -2.35 -11.76 10.16
CA GLY A 284 -1.47 -12.71 10.83
C GLY A 284 -1.96 -14.16 10.74
N SER A 285 -2.82 -14.47 9.76
CA SER A 285 -3.26 -15.84 9.45
C SER A 285 -2.21 -16.64 8.68
N ILE A 286 -1.25 -15.93 8.09
CA ILE A 286 -0.07 -16.47 7.42
C ILE A 286 1.13 -15.63 7.88
N SER A 287 2.23 -16.28 8.24
CA SER A 287 3.42 -15.60 8.75
C SER A 287 4.45 -15.28 7.68
N VAL A 288 4.47 -16.02 6.57
CA VAL A 288 5.45 -15.87 5.49
C VAL A 288 4.76 -15.69 4.14
N LEU A 289 5.17 -14.67 3.40
CA LEU A 289 4.72 -14.43 2.04
C LEU A 289 5.91 -14.49 1.08
N VAL A 290 5.92 -15.44 0.15
CA VAL A 290 6.95 -15.53 -0.89
C VAL A 290 6.44 -14.81 -2.13
N ALA A 291 7.13 -13.79 -2.63
CA ALA A 291 6.60 -12.90 -3.66
C ALA A 291 7.62 -12.47 -4.72
N THR A 292 7.11 -12.16 -5.91
CA THR A 292 7.86 -11.43 -6.95
C THR A 292 7.70 -9.92 -6.83
N ASP A 293 8.61 -9.16 -7.45
CA ASP A 293 8.54 -7.69 -7.49
C ASP A 293 7.31 -7.14 -8.21
N ILE A 294 6.71 -7.92 -9.10
CA ILE A 294 5.52 -7.51 -9.86
C ILE A 294 4.37 -7.23 -8.90
N VAL A 295 4.34 -7.89 -7.75
CA VAL A 295 3.21 -7.78 -6.84
C VAL A 295 3.50 -7.06 -5.53
N SER A 296 4.76 -6.84 -5.18
CA SER A 296 5.09 -5.88 -4.12
C SER A 296 4.96 -4.42 -4.54
N ARG A 297 4.60 -4.13 -5.80
CA ARG A 297 4.39 -2.78 -6.32
C ARG A 297 2.91 -2.41 -6.16
N GLY A 298 2.62 -1.45 -5.27
CA GLY A 298 1.26 -0.99 -4.98
C GLY A 298 0.50 -1.75 -3.88
N ILE A 299 1.13 -2.72 -3.22
CA ILE A 299 0.57 -3.37 -2.04
C ILE A 299 1.19 -2.74 -0.79
N ASP A 300 0.39 -1.98 -0.05
CA ASP A 300 0.82 -1.35 1.20
C ASP A 300 0.66 -2.30 2.39
N ILE A 301 1.60 -3.22 2.58
CA ILE A 301 1.73 -3.95 3.85
C ILE A 301 2.53 -3.07 4.80
N GLU A 302 1.84 -2.44 5.75
CA GLU A 302 2.49 -1.70 6.82
C GLU A 302 2.97 -2.66 7.91
N GLY A 303 4.14 -2.41 8.51
CA GLY A 303 4.56 -3.10 9.72
C GLY A 303 5.06 -4.53 9.52
N VAL A 304 5.68 -4.84 8.37
CA VAL A 304 6.38 -6.12 8.18
C VAL A 304 7.58 -6.19 9.11
N GLU A 305 7.65 -7.23 9.93
CA GLU A 305 8.75 -7.43 10.89
C GLU A 305 10.04 -7.83 10.21
N MET A 306 9.96 -8.64 9.13
CA MET A 306 11.14 -9.08 8.39
C MET A 306 10.94 -9.11 6.88
N VAL A 307 11.90 -8.59 6.14
CA VAL A 307 11.98 -8.70 4.68
C VAL A 307 13.23 -9.49 4.33
N VAL A 308 13.08 -10.59 3.60
CA VAL A 308 14.19 -11.41 3.12
C VAL A 308 14.32 -11.25 1.61
N HIS A 309 15.48 -10.81 1.15
CA HIS A 309 15.86 -10.80 -0.26
C HIS A 309 16.55 -12.13 -0.54
N TYR A 310 15.79 -13.14 -0.95
CA TYR A 310 16.33 -14.43 -1.36
C TYR A 310 17.16 -14.27 -2.65
N ASP A 311 16.57 -13.56 -3.61
CA ASP A 311 17.30 -13.04 -4.78
C ASP A 311 17.61 -11.55 -4.60
N ILE A 312 18.83 -11.16 -4.95
CA ILE A 312 19.20 -9.75 -5.02
C ILE A 312 18.37 -9.10 -6.15
N ALA A 313 17.71 -7.99 -5.81
CA ALA A 313 16.92 -7.22 -6.75
C ALA A 313 17.77 -6.81 -7.97
N ASP A 314 17.14 -6.72 -9.14
CA ASP A 314 17.88 -6.39 -10.37
C ASP A 314 18.24 -4.90 -10.47
N LYS A 315 17.65 -4.05 -9.62
CA LYS A 315 17.89 -2.60 -9.60
C LYS A 315 17.83 -2.05 -8.17
N PRO A 316 18.62 -1.00 -7.84
CA PRO A 316 18.59 -0.34 -6.54
C PRO A 316 17.20 0.14 -6.11
N GLN A 317 16.43 0.71 -7.04
CA GLN A 317 15.09 1.24 -6.76
C GLN A 317 14.15 0.13 -6.26
N ILE A 318 14.23 -1.05 -6.87
CA ILE A 318 13.44 -2.23 -6.47
C ILE A 318 13.81 -2.65 -5.05
N HIS A 319 15.10 -2.68 -4.72
CA HIS A 319 15.56 -3.00 -3.37
C HIS A 319 14.99 -2.02 -2.34
N THR A 320 15.08 -0.71 -2.59
CA THR A 320 14.49 0.31 -1.71
C THR A 320 13.00 0.09 -1.47
N HIS A 321 12.24 -0.29 -2.51
CA HIS A 321 10.80 -0.59 -2.37
C HIS A 321 10.53 -1.88 -1.57
N ARG A 322 11.36 -2.92 -1.72
CA ARG A 322 11.26 -4.15 -0.92
C ARG A 322 11.51 -3.84 0.56
N VAL A 323 12.56 -3.07 0.87
CA VAL A 323 12.93 -2.72 2.25
C VAL A 323 11.89 -1.79 2.91
N GLY A 324 11.29 -0.86 2.15
CA GLY A 324 10.25 0.06 2.64
C GLY A 324 8.92 -0.58 3.08
N ARG A 325 8.83 -1.92 3.11
CA ARG A 325 7.71 -2.67 3.69
C ARG A 325 7.79 -2.79 5.22
N GLY A 326 8.98 -2.58 5.79
CA GLY A 326 9.24 -2.59 7.23
C GLY A 326 9.39 -1.22 7.87
N GLY A 327 9.51 -1.16 9.20
CA GLY A 327 10.09 0.00 9.91
C GLY A 327 9.13 1.16 10.24
N ARG A 328 7.82 0.99 10.05
CA ARG A 328 6.79 2.05 10.17
C ARG A 328 6.34 2.27 11.62
N ASN A 329 5.91 3.50 11.95
CA ASN A 329 5.36 3.88 13.27
C ASN A 329 6.28 3.59 14.48
N GLY A 330 7.60 3.59 14.28
CA GLY A 330 8.58 3.28 15.33
C GLY A 330 8.81 1.78 15.57
N ALA A 331 8.13 0.90 14.84
CA ALA A 331 8.40 -0.54 14.89
C ALA A 331 9.74 -0.85 14.23
N GLN A 332 10.58 -1.65 14.90
CA GLN A 332 11.81 -2.17 14.30
C GLN A 332 11.47 -3.20 13.22
N SER A 333 12.21 -3.19 12.12
CA SER A 333 12.11 -4.20 11.07
C SER A 333 13.50 -4.67 10.65
N LEU A 334 13.56 -5.90 10.15
CA LEU A 334 14.80 -6.55 9.75
C LEU A 334 14.80 -6.77 8.24
N SER A 335 15.81 -6.27 7.54
CA SER A 335 16.01 -6.53 6.12
C SER A 335 17.22 -7.45 5.93
N ILE A 336 16.99 -8.67 5.47
CA ILE A 336 18.03 -9.71 5.31
C ILE A 336 18.27 -9.96 3.84
N SER A 337 19.51 -9.84 3.37
CA SER A 337 19.89 -10.22 2.01
C SER A 337 20.69 -11.51 2.02
N LEU A 338 20.26 -12.52 1.26
CA LEU A 338 21.00 -13.76 1.04
C LEU A 338 21.78 -13.64 -0.26
N TYR A 339 23.09 -13.92 -0.22
CA TYR A 339 23.91 -13.82 -1.43
C TYR A 339 25.00 -14.90 -1.49
N ALA A 340 25.21 -15.41 -2.70
CA ALA A 340 26.33 -16.28 -3.02
C ALA A 340 27.61 -15.46 -3.23
N PRO A 341 28.81 -16.07 -3.08
CA PRO A 341 30.07 -15.33 -3.22
C PRO A 341 30.23 -14.57 -4.55
N HIS A 342 29.65 -15.09 -5.63
CA HIS A 342 29.71 -14.47 -6.96
C HIS A 342 28.73 -13.29 -7.13
N GLU A 343 27.74 -13.15 -6.24
CA GLU A 343 26.72 -12.10 -6.29
C GLU A 343 27.15 -10.81 -5.56
N VAL A 344 28.35 -10.78 -4.95
CA VAL A 344 28.81 -9.64 -4.13
C VAL A 344 28.79 -8.31 -4.89
N ARG A 345 29.21 -8.29 -6.16
CA ARG A 345 29.17 -7.07 -6.99
C ARG A 345 27.74 -6.59 -7.23
N LYS A 346 26.82 -7.53 -7.54
CA LYS A 346 25.40 -7.21 -7.71
C LYS A 346 24.80 -6.65 -6.42
N LEU A 347 25.20 -7.18 -5.27
CA LEU A 347 24.78 -6.69 -3.96
C LEU A 347 25.25 -5.25 -3.73
N GLU A 348 26.53 -4.97 -3.97
CA GLU A 348 27.13 -3.63 -3.83
C GLU A 348 26.49 -2.62 -4.79
N GLU A 349 26.27 -3.00 -6.06
CA GLU A 349 25.59 -2.14 -7.04
C GLU A 349 24.14 -1.83 -6.64
N THR A 350 23.46 -2.78 -6.02
CA THR A 350 22.04 -2.67 -5.68
C THR A 350 21.80 -1.93 -4.36
N ILE A 351 22.60 -2.21 -3.33
CA ILE A 351 22.40 -1.70 -1.96
C ILE A 351 23.34 -0.50 -1.69
N GLY A 352 24.44 -0.37 -2.44
CA GLY A 352 25.51 0.57 -2.16
C GLY A 352 26.43 0.03 -1.07
N THR A 353 26.39 0.63 0.13
CA THR A 353 27.20 0.18 1.25
C THR A 353 26.72 -1.18 1.76
N LEU A 354 27.63 -2.16 1.84
CA LEU A 354 27.31 -3.50 2.32
C LEU A 354 26.69 -3.44 3.73
N PRO A 355 25.54 -4.11 3.95
CA PRO A 355 24.96 -4.25 5.29
C PRO A 355 25.88 -4.96 6.28
N GLU A 356 25.53 -4.89 7.56
CA GLU A 356 26.18 -5.68 8.62
C GLU A 356 26.15 -7.17 8.23
N GLN A 357 27.30 -7.85 8.32
CA GLN A 357 27.39 -9.26 7.95
C GLN A 357 26.76 -10.12 9.03
N GLY A 358 25.78 -10.94 8.65
CA GLY A 358 25.20 -11.94 9.53
C GLY A 358 26.22 -13.04 9.85
N SER A 359 26.28 -13.48 11.10
CA SER A 359 27.04 -14.67 11.48
C SER A 359 26.31 -15.94 11.05
N CYS A 360 27.06 -17.02 10.82
CA CYS A 360 26.46 -18.32 10.56
C CYS A 360 25.55 -18.74 11.73
N LEU A 361 24.29 -19.08 11.44
CA LEU A 361 23.28 -19.33 12.47
C LEU A 361 23.31 -20.78 12.97
N ASN A 362 23.45 -21.76 12.07
CA ASN A 362 23.51 -23.20 12.42
C ASN A 362 22.45 -23.61 13.46
N VAL A 363 21.23 -23.12 13.30
CA VAL A 363 20.12 -23.37 14.22
C VAL A 363 19.27 -24.56 13.74
N PRO A 364 18.63 -25.32 14.65
CA PRO A 364 17.60 -26.27 14.27
C PRO A 364 16.47 -25.58 13.49
N ILE A 365 15.90 -26.28 12.50
CA ILE A 365 14.79 -25.74 11.72
C ILE A 365 13.52 -25.81 12.55
N VAL A 366 12.95 -24.64 12.84
CA VAL A 366 11.72 -24.47 13.62
C VAL A 366 10.77 -23.60 12.80
N PRO A 367 9.65 -24.16 12.30
CA PRO A 367 8.72 -23.39 11.49
C PRO A 367 8.01 -22.31 12.31
N THR A 368 7.79 -21.16 11.69
CA THR A 368 6.97 -20.08 12.25
C THR A 368 5.49 -20.38 12.00
N TYR A 369 4.68 -20.27 13.06
CA TYR A 369 3.23 -20.52 13.01
C TYR A 369 2.44 -19.22 13.10
N ALA A 370 1.40 -19.12 12.26
CA ALA A 370 0.39 -18.07 12.39
C ALA A 370 -0.42 -18.25 13.69
N THR A 371 -0.44 -17.21 14.52
CA THR A 371 -1.20 -17.15 15.78
C THR A 371 -2.67 -16.83 15.56
N MET A 372 -2.99 -16.21 14.43
CA MET A 372 -4.35 -15.85 14.03
C MET A 372 -4.85 -16.76 12.90
N GLN A 373 -6.14 -16.67 12.62
CA GLN A 373 -6.81 -17.22 11.45
C GLN A 373 -7.89 -16.23 11.01
N THR A 374 -8.19 -16.16 9.72
CA THR A 374 -9.18 -15.21 9.21
C THR A 374 -10.48 -15.93 8.93
N ILE A 375 -11.57 -15.39 9.48
CA ILE A 375 -12.92 -15.78 9.15
C ILE A 375 -13.57 -14.77 8.22
N ILE A 376 -14.42 -15.28 7.33
CA ILE A 376 -15.21 -14.50 6.39
C ILE A 376 -16.66 -14.56 6.85
N ILE A 377 -17.27 -13.39 7.02
CA ILE A 377 -18.70 -13.22 7.20
C ILE A 377 -19.29 -12.84 5.84
N ASP A 378 -20.29 -13.60 5.38
CA ASP A 378 -21.01 -13.34 4.12
C ASP A 378 -22.03 -12.21 4.28
N GLY A 379 -21.54 -11.06 4.72
CA GLY A 379 -22.27 -9.82 4.90
C GLY A 379 -21.29 -8.66 5.06
N GLY A 380 -21.67 -7.49 4.55
CA GLY A 380 -20.78 -6.32 4.56
C GLY A 380 -21.52 -4.99 4.74
N LYS A 381 -20.93 -3.92 4.20
CA LYS A 381 -21.52 -2.57 4.24
C LYS A 381 -22.91 -2.52 3.57
N SER A 382 -23.15 -3.30 2.51
CA SER A 382 -24.47 -3.40 1.87
C SER A 382 -25.55 -3.91 2.81
N ASP A 383 -25.16 -4.69 3.81
CA ASP A 383 -26.05 -5.24 4.84
C ASP A 383 -26.17 -4.34 6.07
N LYS A 384 -25.61 -3.13 6.00
CA LYS A 384 -25.58 -2.13 7.10
C LYS A 384 -24.83 -2.64 8.34
N LEU A 385 -23.87 -3.54 8.15
CA LEU A 385 -22.98 -4.01 9.22
C LEU A 385 -21.93 -2.95 9.57
N ARG A 386 -21.60 -2.86 10.86
CA ARG A 386 -20.52 -2.05 11.42
C ARG A 386 -19.59 -2.93 12.24
N LYS A 387 -18.32 -2.51 12.41
CA LYS A 387 -17.31 -3.27 13.19
C LYS A 387 -17.81 -3.63 14.59
N GLY A 388 -18.44 -2.69 15.30
CA GLY A 388 -19.00 -2.94 16.63
C GLY A 388 -20.11 -4.00 16.68
N ASP A 389 -20.94 -4.10 15.63
CA ASP A 389 -21.98 -5.14 15.56
C ASP A 389 -21.35 -6.54 15.44
N ILE A 390 -20.26 -6.62 14.69
CA ILE A 390 -19.53 -7.87 14.45
C ILE A 390 -18.82 -8.30 15.73
N VAL A 391 -18.11 -7.38 16.40
CA VAL A 391 -17.47 -7.68 17.70
C VAL A 391 -18.52 -8.15 18.70
N GLY A 392 -19.63 -7.44 18.84
CA GLY A 392 -20.70 -7.82 19.77
C GLY A 392 -21.28 -9.20 19.47
N ALA A 393 -21.48 -9.55 18.20
CA ALA A 393 -21.98 -10.86 17.80
C ALA A 393 -20.93 -11.97 18.04
N LEU A 394 -19.66 -11.72 17.74
CA LEU A 394 -18.57 -12.67 17.97
C LEU A 394 -18.39 -12.95 19.46
N CYS A 395 -18.41 -11.92 20.31
CA CYS A 395 -18.35 -12.10 21.76
C CYS A 395 -19.61 -12.80 22.31
N GLY A 396 -20.80 -12.37 21.87
CA GLY A 396 -22.06 -12.85 22.42
C GLY A 396 -22.47 -14.24 21.96
N GLU A 397 -22.39 -14.54 20.65
CA GLU A 397 -22.87 -15.81 20.09
C GLU A 397 -21.80 -16.90 20.02
N LEU A 398 -20.55 -16.52 19.76
CA LEU A 398 -19.43 -17.47 19.71
C LEU A 398 -18.63 -17.53 21.02
N GLY A 399 -18.95 -16.68 22.00
CA GLY A 399 -18.27 -16.65 23.29
C GLY A 399 -16.82 -16.18 23.19
N LEU A 400 -16.47 -15.39 22.18
CA LEU A 400 -15.10 -14.92 21.99
C LEU A 400 -14.76 -13.81 22.97
N ASP A 401 -13.59 -13.91 23.60
CA ASP A 401 -12.99 -12.77 24.28
C ASP A 401 -12.61 -11.71 23.24
N GLY A 402 -12.94 -10.45 23.51
CA GLY A 402 -12.61 -9.34 22.61
C GLY A 402 -11.10 -9.21 22.33
N THR A 403 -10.25 -9.66 23.26
CA THR A 403 -8.79 -9.69 23.10
C THR A 403 -8.31 -10.72 22.06
N MET A 404 -9.16 -11.70 21.73
CA MET A 404 -8.87 -12.71 20.70
C MET A 404 -9.35 -12.30 19.31
N ILE A 405 -9.94 -11.12 19.17
CA ILE A 405 -10.40 -10.55 17.90
C ILE A 405 -9.36 -9.51 17.46
N GLY A 406 -8.74 -9.77 16.31
CA GLY A 406 -7.80 -8.85 15.68
C GLY A 406 -8.49 -7.88 14.72
N GLU A 407 -7.83 -7.60 13.60
CA GLU A 407 -8.34 -6.65 12.62
C GLU A 407 -9.67 -7.12 11.99
N ILE A 408 -10.60 -6.16 11.83
CA ILE A 408 -11.87 -6.35 11.12
C ILE A 408 -11.85 -5.49 9.86
N GLU A 409 -11.84 -6.13 8.70
CA GLU A 409 -11.92 -5.50 7.39
C GLU A 409 -13.33 -5.64 6.80
N LEU A 410 -14.05 -4.52 6.72
CA LEU A 410 -15.45 -4.46 6.31
C LEU A 410 -15.53 -4.01 4.84
N ARG A 411 -15.81 -4.95 3.93
CA ARG A 411 -16.01 -4.68 2.50
C ARG A 411 -17.50 -4.52 2.18
N GLN A 412 -17.82 -4.29 0.90
CA GLN A 412 -19.21 -4.05 0.48
C GLN A 412 -20.11 -5.25 0.77
N LYS A 413 -19.72 -6.45 0.33
CA LYS A 413 -20.54 -7.67 0.44
C LYS A 413 -20.06 -8.66 1.51
N ARG A 414 -18.79 -8.59 1.92
CA ARG A 414 -18.16 -9.51 2.86
C ARG A 414 -17.42 -8.75 3.95
N THR A 415 -17.22 -9.41 5.08
CA THR A 415 -16.37 -8.91 6.16
C THR A 415 -15.34 -9.97 6.51
N TYR A 416 -14.09 -9.56 6.70
CA TYR A 416 -12.98 -10.42 7.09
C TYR A 416 -12.60 -10.07 8.53
N VAL A 417 -12.43 -11.08 9.38
CA VAL A 417 -12.11 -10.89 10.79
C VAL A 417 -10.96 -11.81 11.17
N ALA A 418 -9.89 -11.23 11.71
CA ALA A 418 -8.83 -11.99 12.35
C ALA A 418 -9.32 -12.49 13.71
N ILE A 419 -9.19 -13.78 13.98
CA ILE A 419 -9.44 -14.37 15.30
C ILE A 419 -8.25 -15.24 15.71
N HIS A 420 -8.03 -15.41 17.01
CA HIS A 420 -6.96 -16.28 17.49
C HIS A 420 -7.17 -17.74 17.04
N ARG A 421 -6.09 -18.41 16.62
CA ARG A 421 -6.14 -19.74 15.99
C ARG A 421 -6.59 -20.87 16.92
N THR A 422 -6.44 -20.70 18.24
CA THR A 422 -6.93 -21.67 19.24
C THR A 422 -8.45 -21.83 19.24
N LEU A 423 -9.17 -20.86 18.67
CA LEU A 423 -10.62 -20.88 18.61
C LEU A 423 -11.09 -21.79 17.46
N LYS A 424 -11.72 -22.91 17.81
CA LYS A 424 -12.41 -23.74 16.82
C LYS A 424 -13.80 -23.16 16.56
N LEU A 425 -14.08 -22.78 15.31
CA LEU A 425 -15.42 -22.37 14.89
C LEU A 425 -16.38 -23.56 15.02
N LYS A 426 -17.20 -23.55 16.06
CA LYS A 426 -18.23 -24.57 16.27
C LYS A 426 -19.50 -24.34 15.43
N GLN A 427 -19.67 -23.12 14.90
CA GLN A 427 -20.85 -22.73 14.14
C GLN A 427 -20.47 -22.06 12.81
N VAL A 428 -21.17 -22.43 11.74
CA VAL A 428 -20.98 -21.91 10.36
C VAL A 428 -21.92 -20.73 10.08
N LYS A 429 -22.68 -20.29 11.08
CA LYS A 429 -23.62 -19.18 10.98
C LYS A 429 -23.51 -18.32 12.22
N ILE A 430 -23.73 -17.02 12.04
CA ILE A 430 -23.75 -16.04 13.12
C ILE A 430 -24.92 -15.09 12.89
N LYS A 431 -25.61 -14.72 13.96
CA LYS A 431 -26.69 -13.74 13.90
C LYS A 431 -26.18 -12.38 14.35
N ILE A 432 -26.31 -11.41 13.45
CA ILE A 432 -25.88 -10.03 13.65
C ILE A 432 -27.08 -9.15 13.35
N LYS A 433 -27.46 -8.27 14.29
CA LYS A 433 -28.63 -7.38 14.15
C LYS A 433 -29.91 -8.10 13.69
N LYS A 434 -30.18 -9.27 14.28
CA LYS A 434 -31.34 -10.15 13.98
C LYS A 434 -31.32 -10.83 12.60
N ARG A 435 -30.29 -10.65 11.77
CA ARG A 435 -30.09 -11.37 10.49
C ARG A 435 -29.03 -12.45 10.66
N ILE A 436 -29.18 -13.57 9.97
CA ILE A 436 -28.23 -14.69 10.01
C ILE A 436 -27.30 -14.58 8.81
N PHE A 437 -25.99 -14.61 9.08
CA PHE A 437 -24.92 -14.60 8.09
C PHE A 437 -24.15 -15.91 8.16
N ARG A 438 -23.54 -16.32 7.04
CA ARG A 438 -22.66 -17.48 7.00
C ARG A 438 -21.24 -17.07 7.38
N LEU A 439 -20.56 -17.97 8.08
CA LEU A 439 -19.16 -17.88 8.45
C LEU A 439 -18.36 -18.91 7.67
N PHE A 440 -17.20 -18.51 7.16
CA PHE A 440 -16.25 -19.40 6.49
C PHE A 440 -14.86 -19.15 7.03
N LEU A 441 -14.04 -20.19 7.11
CA LEU A 441 -12.60 -20.01 7.29
C LEU A 441 -12.00 -19.68 5.92
N MET A 442 -11.10 -18.69 5.86
CA MET A 442 -10.51 -18.24 4.60
C MET A 442 -9.40 -19.16 4.08
N VAL A 443 -8.62 -19.75 4.97
CA VAL A 443 -7.47 -20.63 4.67
C VAL A 443 -7.41 -21.76 5.67
#